data_AF-A0A7W5FS92-F1
#
_entry.id   AF-A0A7W5FS92-F1
#
_cell.length_a   1.000
_cell.length_b   1.000
_cell.length_c   1.000
_cell.angle_alpha   90.00
_cell.angle_beta   90.00
_cell.angle_gamma   90.00
#
_symmetry.space_group_name_H-M   'P 1'
#
loop_
_entity.id
_entity.type
_entity.pdbx_description
1 polymer ?
#
loop_
_entity_poly.entity_id
_entity_poly.type
_entity_poly.pdbx_seq_one_letter_code
_entity_poly.pdbx_strand_id
1 'polypeptide(L)'
;MRKILTALLPLLLAGCINDTATYYADSTQEHTLSVRRQQDYFWSDDARITLMAARLPDCQRQLQLTELPILDTEVELFGSGERHWSLRAGKQVWQVETESCALQEGGEASGQKLGVFRGDADKLVFEPAPAPKAAVPADAPAVAETTE
;
A
#
# COMPACT_ATOMS: atom_id res chain seq x y z
N MET A 1 -37.81 -28.37 8.77
CA MET A 1 -37.13 -27.21 9.39
C MET A 1 -35.62 -27.40 9.54
N ARG A 2 -35.08 -28.52 10.07
CA ARG A 2 -33.62 -28.75 10.17
C ARG A 2 -32.82 -28.59 8.87
N LYS A 3 -33.34 -29.08 7.73
CA LYS A 3 -32.67 -29.00 6.42
C LYS A 3 -32.49 -27.58 5.89
N ILE A 4 -33.38 -26.65 6.29
CA ILE A 4 -33.32 -25.24 5.88
C ILE A 4 -32.22 -24.53 6.66
N LEU A 5 -32.06 -24.86 7.95
CA LEU A 5 -31.00 -24.32 8.79
C LEU A 5 -29.61 -24.74 8.31
N THR A 6 -29.46 -25.97 7.83
CA THR A 6 -28.20 -26.48 7.24
C THR A 6 -27.85 -25.77 5.93
N ALA A 7 -28.87 -25.39 5.14
CA ALA A 7 -28.66 -24.68 3.88
C ALA A 7 -28.30 -23.19 4.05
N LEU A 8 -28.65 -22.58 5.19
CA LEU A 8 -28.31 -21.17 5.48
C LEU A 8 -26.89 -20.96 6.04
N LEU A 9 -26.29 -21.98 6.65
CA LEU A 9 -24.94 -21.91 7.23
C LEU A 9 -23.84 -21.40 6.28
N PRO A 10 -23.76 -21.84 5.00
CA PRO A 10 -22.71 -21.38 4.09
C PRO A 10 -22.84 -19.91 3.66
N LEU A 11 -24.05 -19.32 3.74
CA LEU A 11 -24.25 -17.90 3.40
C LEU A 11 -23.55 -16.95 4.38
N LEU A 12 -23.29 -17.40 5.61
CA LEU A 12 -22.56 -16.62 6.62
C LEU A 12 -21.05 -16.55 6.35
N LEU A 13 -20.51 -17.41 5.47
CA LEU A 13 -19.09 -17.43 5.13
C LEU A 13 -18.74 -16.58 3.91
N ALA A 14 -19.74 -16.12 3.13
CA ALA A 14 -19.52 -15.37 1.90
C ALA A 14 -19.31 -13.86 2.10
N GLY A 15 -19.35 -13.37 3.36
CA GLY A 15 -19.32 -11.94 3.67
C GLY A 15 -17.98 -11.39 4.16
N CYS A 16 -16.92 -12.21 4.27
CA CYS A 16 -15.64 -11.72 4.80
C CYS A 16 -14.84 -10.96 3.74
N ILE A 17 -14.34 -9.78 4.09
CA ILE A 17 -13.43 -9.02 3.23
C ILE A 17 -12.02 -9.62 3.28
N ASN A 18 -11.47 -9.99 2.12
CA ASN A 18 -10.09 -10.44 1.96
C ASN A 18 -9.58 -10.05 0.57
N ASP A 19 -9.03 -8.85 0.49
CA ASP A 19 -8.56 -8.27 -0.76
C ASP A 19 -7.13 -7.75 -0.62
N THR A 20 -6.52 -7.44 -1.76
CA THR A 20 -5.13 -7.01 -1.85
C THR A 20 -4.98 -6.02 -2.98
N ALA A 21 -4.21 -4.98 -2.74
CA ALA A 21 -3.78 -4.03 -3.75
C ALA A 21 -2.26 -3.95 -3.77
N THR A 22 -1.70 -3.78 -4.95
CA THR A 22 -0.26 -3.87 -5.17
C THR A 22 0.27 -2.59 -5.80
N TYR A 23 1.34 -2.06 -5.22
CA TYR A 23 2.22 -1.10 -5.87
C TYR A 23 3.41 -1.83 -6.49
N TYR A 24 3.73 -1.50 -7.73
CA TYR A 24 4.88 -2.01 -8.46
C TYR A 24 5.98 -0.94 -8.42
N ALA A 25 7.08 -1.24 -7.76
CA ALA A 25 8.21 -0.31 -7.62
C ALA A 25 9.04 -0.23 -8.91
N ASP A 26 9.00 -1.27 -9.74
CA ASP A 26 9.67 -1.32 -11.04
C ASP A 26 8.79 -1.97 -12.11
N SER A 27 9.30 -2.00 -13.35
CA SER A 27 8.62 -2.60 -14.51
C SER A 27 8.74 -4.12 -14.58
N THR A 28 9.55 -4.74 -13.72
CA THR A 28 9.88 -6.18 -13.78
C THR A 28 8.89 -7.05 -13.02
N GLN A 29 8.04 -6.44 -12.18
CA GLN A 29 7.10 -7.12 -11.26
C GLN A 29 7.79 -7.90 -10.13
N GLU A 30 9.11 -7.87 -10.05
CA GLU A 30 9.86 -8.56 -8.99
C GLU A 30 9.96 -7.70 -7.72
N HIS A 31 9.82 -6.37 -7.83
CA HIS A 31 9.78 -5.44 -6.72
C HIS A 31 8.37 -4.89 -6.50
N THR A 32 7.70 -5.38 -5.46
CA THR A 32 6.30 -5.06 -5.16
C THR A 32 6.07 -4.79 -3.68
N LEU A 33 5.09 -3.93 -3.41
CA LEU A 33 4.53 -3.67 -2.10
C LEU A 33 3.03 -3.94 -2.18
N SER A 34 2.59 -5.05 -1.62
CA SER A 34 1.19 -5.45 -1.66
C SER A 34 0.56 -5.30 -0.29
N VAL A 35 -0.43 -4.43 -0.16
CA VAL A 35 -1.21 -4.29 1.06
C VAL A 35 -2.41 -5.22 0.97
N ARG A 36 -2.55 -6.08 1.98
CA ARG A 36 -3.68 -6.99 2.16
C ARG A 36 -4.52 -6.51 3.32
N ARG A 37 -5.84 -6.46 3.10
CA ARG A 37 -6.85 -6.20 4.12
C ARG A 37 -7.65 -7.49 4.33
N GLN A 38 -7.61 -8.01 5.55
CA GLN A 38 -8.28 -9.27 5.90
C GLN A 38 -9.17 -9.08 7.14
N GLN A 39 -10.47 -9.30 6.96
CA GLN A 39 -11.43 -9.38 8.04
C GLN A 39 -11.41 -10.80 8.63
N ASP A 40 -11.06 -10.91 9.91
CA ASP A 40 -10.92 -12.23 10.55
C ASP A 40 -12.27 -12.89 10.86
N TYR A 41 -13.32 -12.10 11.08
CA TYR A 41 -14.68 -12.56 11.36
C TYR A 41 -15.72 -11.71 10.63
N PHE A 42 -16.81 -12.31 10.14
CA PHE A 42 -17.85 -11.59 9.38
C PHE A 42 -18.55 -10.46 10.17
N TRP A 43 -18.44 -10.48 11.50
CA TRP A 43 -19.01 -9.47 12.42
C TRP A 43 -17.97 -8.47 12.94
N SER A 44 -16.71 -8.56 12.52
CA SER A 44 -15.69 -7.57 12.87
C SER A 44 -15.98 -6.28 12.11
N ASP A 45 -15.78 -5.13 12.75
CA ASP A 45 -15.79 -3.82 12.10
C ASP A 45 -14.39 -3.36 11.67
N ASP A 46 -13.36 -4.12 12.09
CA ASP A 46 -11.95 -3.90 11.77
C ASP A 46 -11.38 -5.06 10.94
N ALA A 47 -10.44 -4.74 10.07
CA ALA A 47 -9.65 -5.69 9.29
C ALA A 47 -8.17 -5.55 9.60
N ARG A 48 -7.49 -6.69 9.64
CA ARG A 48 -6.05 -6.76 9.76
C ARG A 48 -5.40 -6.29 8.47
N ILE A 49 -4.48 -5.35 8.61
CA ILE A 49 -3.69 -4.79 7.52
C ILE A 49 -2.30 -5.41 7.55
N THR A 50 -1.93 -6.02 6.44
CA THR A 50 -0.66 -6.70 6.27
C THR A 50 0.01 -6.22 5.00
N LEU A 51 1.30 -5.89 5.08
CA LEU A 51 2.13 -5.62 3.91
C LEU A 51 2.90 -6.88 3.51
N MET A 52 2.84 -7.25 2.25
CA MET A 52 3.78 -8.15 1.61
C MET A 52 4.82 -7.30 0.88
N ALA A 53 6.03 -7.23 1.42
CA ALA A 53 7.16 -6.57 0.78
C ALA A 53 7.97 -7.62 0.01
N ALA A 54 8.13 -7.42 -1.29
CA ALA A 54 8.86 -8.35 -2.15
C ALA A 54 9.82 -7.60 -3.09
N ARG A 55 11.04 -8.13 -3.20
CA ARG A 55 12.08 -7.80 -4.18
C ARG A 55 12.81 -9.09 -4.49
N LEU A 56 12.22 -9.89 -5.37
CA LEU A 56 12.70 -11.25 -5.63
C LEU A 56 14.09 -11.23 -6.31
N PRO A 57 14.96 -12.20 -6.01
CA PRO A 57 14.82 -13.27 -5.01
C PRO A 57 15.23 -12.84 -3.58
N ASP A 58 15.79 -11.64 -3.44
CA ASP A 58 16.47 -11.20 -2.22
C ASP A 58 15.51 -11.02 -1.04
N CYS A 59 14.29 -10.56 -1.30
CA CYS A 59 13.31 -10.24 -0.28
C CYS A 59 11.90 -10.72 -0.63
N GLN A 60 11.25 -11.42 0.29
CA GLN A 60 9.82 -11.71 0.25
C GLN A 60 9.32 -11.97 1.67
N ARG A 61 8.63 -11.00 2.27
CA ARG A 61 8.14 -11.13 3.66
C ARG A 61 6.78 -10.48 3.88
N GLN A 62 5.97 -11.19 4.65
CA GLN A 62 4.71 -10.70 5.19
C GLN A 62 4.97 -9.96 6.52
N LEU A 63 4.49 -8.72 6.60
CA LEU A 63 4.68 -7.78 7.69
C LEU A 63 3.30 -7.32 8.18
N GLN A 64 2.95 -7.62 9.42
CA GLN A 64 1.69 -7.14 10.00
C GLN A 64 1.87 -5.68 10.43
N LEU A 65 0.97 -4.79 10.00
CA LEU A 65 1.08 -3.35 10.29
C LEU A 65 0.19 -2.98 11.48
N THR A 66 -1.13 -3.11 11.30
CA THR A 66 -2.14 -2.72 12.28
C THR A 66 -3.51 -3.30 11.91
N GLU A 67 -4.53 -2.97 12.68
CA GLU A 67 -5.94 -3.17 12.33
C GLU A 67 -6.56 -1.81 11.97
N LEU A 68 -7.33 -1.76 10.89
CA LEU A 68 -8.04 -0.55 10.43
C LEU A 68 -9.53 -0.85 10.20
N PRO A 69 -10.39 0.18 10.31
CA PRO A 69 -11.81 0.06 9.98
C PRO A 69 -11.98 -0.48 8.55
N ILE A 70 -12.86 -1.46 8.39
CA ILE A 70 -12.97 -2.19 7.12
C ILE A 70 -13.53 -1.30 6.02
N LEU A 71 -14.42 -0.36 6.36
CA LEU A 71 -15.11 0.49 5.37
C LEU A 71 -14.35 1.77 5.01
N ASP A 72 -13.30 2.12 5.76
CA ASP A 72 -12.51 3.34 5.57
C ASP A 72 -11.02 3.05 5.80
N THR A 73 -10.51 2.08 5.03
CA THR A 73 -9.11 1.69 5.11
C THR A 73 -8.28 2.66 4.28
N GLU A 74 -7.38 3.42 4.91
CA GLU A 74 -6.42 4.28 4.21
C GLU A 74 -4.98 3.99 4.66
N VAL A 75 -4.12 3.59 3.73
CA VAL A 75 -2.68 3.41 3.95
C VAL A 75 -1.91 4.19 2.90
N GLU A 76 -1.25 5.26 3.31
CA GLU A 76 -0.40 6.06 2.44
C GLU A 76 0.96 5.40 2.23
N LEU A 77 1.48 5.48 1.00
CA LEU A 77 2.80 4.96 0.63
C LEU A 77 3.74 6.08 0.20
N PHE A 78 4.95 6.06 0.74
CA PHE A 78 6.03 6.98 0.43
C PHE A 78 7.29 6.23 0.03
N GLY A 79 8.02 6.75 -0.95
CA GLY A 79 9.30 6.22 -1.40
C GLY A 79 10.47 7.11 -1.00
N SER A 80 11.45 6.52 -0.31
CA SER A 80 12.71 7.15 0.10
C SER A 80 13.89 6.48 -0.62
N GLY A 81 13.96 6.64 -1.94
CA GLY A 81 14.93 5.93 -2.78
C GLY A 81 14.42 4.58 -3.28
N GLU A 82 15.32 3.71 -3.76
CA GLU A 82 14.91 2.51 -4.48
C GLU A 82 14.39 1.36 -3.60
N ARG A 83 14.82 1.28 -2.33
CA ARG A 83 14.58 0.10 -1.46
C ARG A 83 14.02 0.45 -0.08
N HIS A 84 13.80 1.73 0.20
CA HIS A 84 13.29 2.20 1.47
C HIS A 84 11.94 2.86 1.25
N TRP A 85 10.97 2.43 2.04
CA TRP A 85 9.58 2.81 1.93
C TRP A 85 9.05 3.21 3.28
N SER A 86 8.13 4.17 3.28
CA SER A 86 7.38 4.51 4.47
C SER A 86 5.90 4.29 4.22
N LEU A 87 5.23 3.60 5.14
CA LEU A 87 3.78 3.45 5.13
C LEU A 87 3.20 4.23 6.30
N ARG A 88 2.06 4.89 6.07
CA ARG A 88 1.36 5.62 7.13
C ARG A 88 -0.13 5.31 7.11
N ALA A 89 -0.67 5.01 8.29
CA ALA A 89 -2.10 4.90 8.51
C ALA A 89 -2.47 5.78 9.70
N GLY A 90 -3.12 6.92 9.43
CA GLY A 90 -3.41 7.94 10.43
C GLY A 90 -2.14 8.44 11.14
N LYS A 91 -1.95 8.05 12.40
CA LYS A 91 -0.81 8.44 13.24
C LYS A 91 0.31 7.39 13.29
N GLN A 92 0.05 6.18 12.81
CA GLN A 92 1.03 5.10 12.82
C GLN A 92 1.86 5.17 11.54
N VAL A 93 3.17 5.03 11.69
CA VAL A 93 4.14 5.05 10.60
C VAL A 93 4.98 3.79 10.69
N TRP A 94 5.29 3.21 9.55
CA TRP A 94 6.19 2.06 9.41
C TRP A 94 7.25 2.37 8.36
N GLN A 95 8.50 2.06 8.68
CA GLN A 95 9.60 2.08 7.72
C GLN A 95 9.88 0.65 7.27
N VAL A 96 9.94 0.45 5.96
CA VAL A 96 10.11 -0.84 5.33
C VAL A 96 11.29 -0.79 4.39
N GLU A 97 12.20 -1.73 4.56
CA GLU A 97 13.36 -1.92 3.72
C GLU A 97 13.25 -3.24 2.95
N THR A 98 13.39 -3.20 1.62
CA THR A 98 13.35 -4.41 0.78
C THR A 98 14.74 -5.00 0.49
N GLU A 99 15.79 -4.45 1.09
CA GLU A 99 17.14 -5.04 1.08
C GLU A 99 17.26 -6.21 2.07
N SER A 100 16.92 -5.99 3.35
CA SER A 100 16.91 -7.02 4.40
C SER A 100 15.51 -7.52 4.81
N CYS A 101 14.44 -7.06 4.13
CA CYS A 101 13.05 -7.28 4.53
C CYS A 101 12.72 -6.82 5.97
N ALA A 102 13.33 -5.71 6.41
CA ALA A 102 13.13 -5.19 7.75
C ALA A 102 11.88 -4.30 7.83
N LEU A 103 11.24 -4.33 9.00
CA LEU A 103 10.16 -3.43 9.40
C LEU A 103 10.57 -2.72 10.68
N GLN A 104 10.45 -1.41 10.69
CA GLN A 104 10.58 -0.59 11.89
C GLN A 104 9.30 0.21 12.10
N GLU A 105 8.76 0.18 13.31
CA GLU A 105 7.58 0.95 13.69
C GLU A 105 7.98 2.34 14.21
N GLY A 106 7.17 3.35 13.88
CA GLY A 106 7.35 4.73 14.31
C GLY A 106 8.22 5.58 13.38
N GLY A 107 8.54 6.78 13.86
CA GLY A 107 9.20 7.82 13.09
C GLY A 107 8.21 8.67 12.28
N GLU A 108 8.75 9.46 11.34
CA GLU A 108 7.96 10.28 10.43
C GLU A 108 7.91 9.65 9.04
N ALA A 109 6.79 9.84 8.34
CA ALA A 109 6.68 9.38 6.95
C ALA A 109 7.66 10.17 6.09
N SER A 110 8.63 9.47 5.49
CA SER A 110 9.72 10.09 4.73
C SER A 110 9.65 9.77 3.25
N GLY A 111 10.13 10.71 2.44
CA GLY A 111 10.23 10.55 0.99
C GLY A 111 9.04 11.12 0.22
N GLN A 112 8.97 10.79 -1.05
CA GLN A 112 7.91 11.27 -1.94
C GLN A 112 6.66 10.42 -1.75
N LYS A 113 5.49 11.06 -1.62
CA LYS A 113 4.20 10.35 -1.63
C LYS A 113 3.98 9.72 -3.00
N LEU A 114 3.84 8.39 -3.04
CA LEU A 114 3.67 7.62 -4.26
C LEU A 114 2.20 7.30 -4.54
N GLY A 115 1.41 7.21 -3.48
CA GLY A 115 -0.01 6.92 -3.59
C GLY A 115 -0.62 6.54 -2.26
N VAL A 116 -1.83 6.03 -2.34
CA VAL A 116 -2.64 5.63 -1.19
C VAL A 116 -3.36 4.33 -1.53
N PHE A 117 -3.27 3.35 -0.65
CA PHE A 117 -4.14 2.20 -0.67
C PHE A 117 -5.46 2.58 0.01
N ARG A 118 -6.55 2.61 -0.75
CA ARG A 118 -7.89 2.95 -0.28
C ARG A 118 -8.80 1.75 -0.39
N GLY A 119 -9.45 1.41 0.71
CA GLY A 119 -10.38 0.30 0.81
C GLY A 119 -11.73 0.77 1.31
N ASP A 120 -12.78 0.40 0.58
CA ASP A 120 -14.18 0.59 0.94
C ASP A 120 -14.89 -0.78 1.10
N ALA A 121 -16.22 -0.78 1.09
CA ALA A 121 -17.03 -2.00 1.19
C ALA A 121 -16.82 -2.99 0.03
N ASP A 122 -16.40 -2.50 -1.13
CA ASP A 122 -16.31 -3.30 -2.35
C ASP A 122 -14.89 -3.85 -2.55
N LYS A 123 -13.86 -2.99 -2.44
CA LYS A 123 -12.47 -3.40 -2.72
C LYS A 123 -11.42 -2.46 -2.14
N LEU A 124 -10.22 -3.02 -1.96
CA LEU A 124 -8.97 -2.30 -1.77
C LEU A 124 -8.31 -1.99 -3.13
N VAL A 125 -7.95 -0.74 -3.37
CA VAL A 125 -7.24 -0.28 -4.57
C VAL A 125 -6.04 0.59 -4.22
N PHE A 126 -5.03 0.59 -5.08
CA PHE A 126 -3.93 1.54 -4.99
C PHE A 126 -4.21 2.73 -5.92
N GLU A 127 -4.27 3.92 -5.35
CA GLU A 127 -4.43 5.19 -6.06
C GLU A 127 -3.08 5.92 -6.12
N PRO A 128 -2.47 6.04 -7.30
CA PRO A 128 -1.22 6.78 -7.45
C PRO A 128 -1.38 8.25 -7.05
N ALA A 129 -0.39 8.78 -6.36
CA ALA A 129 -0.31 10.20 -6.11
C ALA A 129 -0.13 10.94 -7.45
N PRO A 130 -0.70 12.13 -7.62
CA PRO A 130 -0.40 12.97 -8.78
C PRO A 130 1.11 13.14 -8.90
N ALA A 131 1.65 12.87 -10.09
CA ALA A 131 3.08 13.09 -10.34
C ALA A 131 3.43 14.52 -9.91
N PRO A 132 4.56 14.74 -9.21
CA PRO A 132 5.04 16.08 -8.96
C PRO A 132 5.16 16.75 -10.32
N LYS A 133 4.52 17.90 -10.48
CA LYS A 133 4.69 18.73 -11.66
C LYS A 133 6.19 18.93 -11.82
N ALA A 134 6.78 18.35 -12.87
CA ALA A 134 8.21 18.39 -13.10
C ALA A 134 8.69 19.82 -12.88
N ALA A 135 9.58 20.02 -11.90
CA ALA A 135 10.23 21.29 -11.73
C ALA A 135 10.98 21.55 -13.04
N VAL A 136 10.49 22.53 -13.81
CA VAL A 136 11.21 23.02 -14.97
C VAL A 136 12.60 23.42 -14.47
N PRO A 137 13.69 22.84 -14.99
CA PRO A 137 15.02 23.25 -14.58
C PRO A 137 15.17 24.75 -14.87
N ALA A 138 15.21 25.55 -13.81
CA ALA A 138 15.48 26.97 -13.88
C ALA A 138 17.00 27.16 -14.00
N ASP A 139 17.58 26.73 -15.12
CA ASP A 139 18.90 27.18 -15.56
C ASP A 139 19.14 26.67 -16.99
N ALA A 140 18.62 27.42 -17.96
CA ALA A 140 19.24 27.52 -19.27
C ALA A 140 19.68 28.98 -19.40
N PRO A 141 20.99 29.30 -19.35
CA PRO A 141 21.43 30.67 -19.53
C PRO A 141 21.12 31.10 -20.96
N ALA A 142 20.60 32.32 -21.08
CA ALA A 142 20.45 33.01 -22.34
C ALA A 142 21.82 33.09 -23.04
N VAL A 143 21.91 32.51 -24.23
CA VAL A 143 22.99 32.85 -25.18
C VAL A 143 22.42 33.85 -26.15
N ALA A 144 22.95 35.07 -26.04
CA ALA A 144 22.68 36.22 -26.87
C ALA A 144 23.20 36.04 -28.32
N GLU A 145 22.52 36.72 -29.23
CA GLU A 145 22.88 37.22 -30.56
C GLU A 145 24.32 36.98 -31.08
N THR A 146 24.46 36.54 -32.34
CA THR A 146 25.26 37.30 -33.34
C THR A 146 24.93 36.92 -34.80
N THR A 147 24.83 37.97 -35.61
CA THR A 147 24.72 38.14 -37.07
C THR A 147 25.65 37.30 -37.94
N GLU A 148 25.13 36.78 -39.07
CA GLU A 148 25.52 37.10 -40.47
C GLU A 148 24.50 36.54 -41.48
#